data_AF-A0A1F2VNU1-F1
#
_entry.id   AF-A0A1F2VNU1-F1
#
_cell.length_a   1.000
_cell.length_b   1.000
_cell.length_c   1.000
_cell.angle_alpha   90.00
_cell.angle_beta   90.00
_cell.angle_gamma   90.00
#
_symmetry.space_group_name_H-M   'P 1'
#
loop_
_entity.id
_entity.type
_entity.pdbx_description
1 polymer ?
#
loop_
_entity_poly.entity_id
_entity_poly.type
_entity_poly.pdbx_seq_one_letter_code
_entity_poly.pdbx_strand_id
1 'polypeptide(L)'
;MNSQELADAIEQYRVGLETGVTLLRQLHAVAGRQREGTERRDYERLASESDARDRLTCALVVIEPGLRAVRASLAAAQADLSAFPGFAGVLALRHTAAELVTSILDTDRDSMQALADAELARRAAVASLECGEATLAAYRRVLTPPVASASLLDQRG
;
A
#
# COMPACT_ATOMS: atom_id res chain seq x y z
N MET A 1 12.28 -28.93 -28.45
CA MET A 1 12.20 -27.54 -28.93
C MET A 1 13.37 -27.32 -29.85
N ASN A 2 13.14 -26.92 -31.10
CA ASN A 2 14.23 -26.61 -32.02
C ASN A 2 14.85 -25.24 -31.68
N SER A 3 15.99 -24.89 -32.30
CA SER A 3 16.69 -23.63 -31.99
C SER A 3 15.86 -22.38 -32.32
N GLN A 4 14.95 -22.45 -33.28
CA GLN A 4 14.10 -21.31 -33.67
C GLN A 4 12.97 -21.12 -32.66
N GLU A 5 12.27 -22.18 -32.29
CA GLU A 5 11.26 -22.19 -31.23
C GLU A 5 11.81 -21.68 -29.90
N LEU A 6 13.09 -21.99 -29.61
CA LEU A 6 13.76 -21.49 -28.42
C LEU A 6 14.03 -19.98 -28.50
N ALA A 7 14.50 -19.48 -29.64
CA ALA A 7 14.70 -18.06 -29.84
C ALA A 7 13.36 -17.29 -29.71
N ASP A 8 12.31 -17.81 -30.33
CA ASP A 8 10.97 -17.22 -30.29
C ASP A 8 10.41 -17.21 -28.86
N ALA A 9 10.60 -18.29 -28.09
CA ALA A 9 10.17 -18.37 -26.69
C ALA A 9 10.95 -17.41 -25.79
N ILE A 10 12.27 -17.26 -25.98
CA ILE A 10 13.09 -16.29 -25.23
C ILE A 10 12.62 -14.87 -25.53
N GLU A 11 12.38 -14.55 -26.80
CA GLU A 11 11.94 -13.22 -27.22
C GLU A 11 10.54 -12.89 -26.69
N GLN A 12 9.60 -13.84 -26.79
CA GLN A 12 8.27 -13.69 -26.22
C GLN A 12 8.33 -13.47 -24.71
N TYR A 13 9.21 -14.20 -24.01
CA TYR A 13 9.40 -14.03 -22.58
C TYR A 13 10.02 -12.68 -22.24
N ARG A 14 11.00 -12.22 -23.02
CA ARG A 14 11.64 -10.90 -22.87
C ARG A 14 10.60 -9.78 -23.00
N VAL A 15 9.80 -9.77 -24.07
CA VAL A 15 8.76 -8.75 -24.31
C VAL A 15 7.72 -8.74 -23.18
N GLY A 16 7.29 -9.92 -22.72
CA GLY A 16 6.38 -10.01 -21.60
C GLY A 16 6.99 -9.51 -20.29
N LEU A 17 8.27 -9.79 -20.03
CA LEU A 17 8.99 -9.27 -18.87
C LEU A 17 9.18 -7.76 -18.94
N GLU A 18 9.46 -7.18 -20.11
CA GLU A 18 9.56 -5.72 -20.29
C GLU A 18 8.23 -5.02 -20.01
N THR A 19 7.14 -5.63 -20.46
CA THR A 19 5.78 -5.16 -20.14
C THR A 19 5.55 -5.22 -18.63
N GLY A 20 5.89 -6.34 -17.99
CA GLY A 20 5.79 -6.51 -16.53
C GLY A 20 6.64 -5.51 -15.75
N VAL A 21 7.90 -5.29 -16.15
CA VAL A 21 8.80 -4.29 -15.54
C VAL A 21 8.25 -2.89 -15.69
N THR A 22 7.65 -2.56 -16.84
CA THR A 22 7.02 -1.25 -17.05
C THR A 22 5.85 -1.04 -16.09
N LEU A 23 4.97 -2.03 -15.95
CA LEU A 23 3.85 -1.99 -14.99
C LEU A 23 4.36 -1.91 -13.54
N LEU A 24 5.40 -2.65 -13.19
CA LEU A 24 6.01 -2.59 -11.85
C LEU A 24 6.64 -1.23 -11.54
N ARG A 25 7.28 -0.57 -12.52
CA ARG A 25 7.79 0.81 -12.34
C ARG A 25 6.66 1.80 -12.11
N GLN A 26 5.54 1.66 -12.83
CA GLN A 26 4.35 2.48 -12.60
C GLN A 26 3.77 2.22 -11.20
N LEU A 27 3.70 0.96 -10.78
CA LEU A 27 3.22 0.57 -9.46
C LEU A 27 4.12 1.11 -8.34
N HIS A 28 5.44 1.06 -8.54
CA HIS A 28 6.42 1.65 -7.64
C HIS A 28 6.25 3.16 -7.50
N ALA A 29 6.00 3.87 -8.61
CA ALA A 29 5.70 5.30 -8.57
C ALA A 29 4.38 5.60 -7.83
N VAL A 30 3.34 4.75 -7.99
CA VAL A 30 2.10 4.85 -7.22
C VAL A 30 2.36 4.66 -5.73
N ALA A 31 3.13 3.63 -5.34
CA ALA A 31 3.47 3.38 -3.94
C ALA A 31 4.19 4.59 -3.30
N GLY A 32 5.13 5.21 -4.03
CA GLY A 32 5.78 6.45 -3.58
C GLY A 32 4.80 7.60 -3.38
N ARG A 33 3.86 7.81 -4.32
CA ARG A 33 2.83 8.85 -4.20
C ARG A 33 1.83 8.57 -3.07
N GLN A 34 1.47 7.31 -2.83
CA GLN A 34 0.62 6.91 -1.71
C GLN A 34 1.31 7.17 -0.36
N ARG A 35 2.61 6.90 -0.26
CA ARG A 35 3.40 7.25 0.92
C ARG A 35 3.41 8.75 1.17
N GLU A 36 3.70 9.56 0.15
CA GLU A 36 3.66 11.01 0.27
C GLU A 36 2.27 11.54 0.64
N GLY A 37 1.21 10.96 0.07
CA GLY A 37 -0.18 11.32 0.38
C GLY A 37 -0.55 11.00 1.83
N THR A 38 -0.05 9.88 2.35
CA THR A 38 -0.18 9.48 3.75
C THR A 38 0.50 10.49 4.68
N GLU A 39 1.74 10.87 4.38
CA GLU A 39 2.50 11.86 5.17
C GLU A 39 1.80 13.22 5.18
N ARG A 40 1.20 13.63 4.05
CA ARG A 40 0.47 14.91 3.89
C ARG A 40 -1.00 14.85 4.34
N ARG A 41 -1.52 13.68 4.72
CA ARG A 41 -2.95 13.44 5.03
C ARG A 41 -3.90 13.84 3.89
N ASP A 42 -3.46 13.66 2.65
CA ASP A 42 -4.23 13.95 1.44
C ASP A 42 -5.06 12.73 1.04
N TYR A 43 -6.21 12.57 1.70
CA TYR A 43 -7.07 11.38 1.56
C TYR A 43 -7.76 11.27 0.19
N GLU A 44 -8.06 12.40 -0.46
CA GLU A 44 -8.63 12.38 -1.81
C GLU A 44 -7.62 11.85 -2.83
N ARG A 45 -6.37 12.33 -2.75
CA ARG A 45 -5.30 11.81 -3.59
C ARG A 45 -5.04 10.33 -3.32
N LEU A 46 -5.03 9.90 -2.06
CA LEU A 46 -4.86 8.49 -1.70
C LEU A 46 -5.92 7.58 -2.35
N ALA A 47 -7.17 8.02 -2.44
CA ALA A 47 -8.22 7.25 -3.12
C ALA A 47 -7.90 7.08 -4.61
N SER A 48 -7.57 8.18 -5.31
CA SER A 48 -7.24 8.14 -6.74
C SER A 48 -6.00 7.28 -7.06
N GLU A 49 -5.00 7.29 -6.18
CA GLU A 49 -3.80 6.48 -6.32
C GLU A 49 -4.08 5.00 -6.02
N SER A 50 -5.03 4.69 -5.12
CA SER A 50 -5.49 3.32 -4.86
C SER A 50 -6.19 2.73 -6.08
N ASP A 51 -7.06 3.48 -6.74
CA ASP A 51 -7.69 3.04 -8.00
C ASP A 51 -6.64 2.77 -9.10
N ALA A 52 -5.59 3.60 -9.17
CA ALA A 52 -4.48 3.40 -10.10
C ALA A 52 -3.70 2.11 -9.77
N ARG A 53 -3.42 1.89 -8.48
CA ARG A 53 -2.76 0.68 -7.98
C ARG A 53 -3.53 -0.58 -8.34
N ASP A 54 -4.85 -0.57 -8.17
CA ASP A 54 -5.72 -1.71 -8.47
C ASP A 54 -5.72 -2.02 -9.97
N ARG A 55 -5.82 -1.00 -10.82
CA ARG A 55 -5.73 -1.16 -12.28
C ARG A 55 -4.40 -1.78 -12.70
N LEU A 56 -3.28 -1.31 -12.16
CA LEU A 56 -1.95 -1.83 -12.46
C LEU A 56 -1.76 -3.27 -11.97
N THR A 57 -2.27 -3.58 -10.78
CA THR A 57 -2.23 -4.93 -10.21
C THR A 57 -3.06 -5.90 -11.06
N CYS A 58 -4.26 -5.49 -11.48
CA CYS A 58 -5.07 -6.26 -12.43
C CYS A 58 -4.33 -6.50 -13.75
N ALA A 59 -3.66 -5.48 -14.31
CA ALA A 59 -2.87 -5.64 -15.53
C ALA A 59 -1.70 -6.65 -15.36
N LEU A 60 -1.01 -6.63 -14.22
CA LEU A 60 0.03 -7.61 -13.89
C LEU A 60 -0.55 -9.04 -13.79
N VAL A 61 -1.71 -9.20 -13.17
CA VAL A 61 -2.40 -10.49 -13.07
C VAL A 61 -2.81 -11.02 -14.44
N VAL A 62 -3.24 -10.14 -15.36
CA VAL A 62 -3.63 -10.52 -16.73
C VAL A 62 -2.46 -11.07 -17.54
N ILE A 63 -1.25 -10.51 -17.39
CA ILE A 63 -0.08 -10.96 -18.17
C ILE A 63 0.58 -12.25 -17.63
N GLU A 64 0.43 -12.54 -16.34
CA GLU A 64 1.14 -13.66 -15.69
C GLU A 64 0.81 -15.04 -16.27
N PRO A 65 -0.44 -15.41 -16.63
CA PRO A 65 -0.70 -16.70 -17.27
C PRO A 65 0.11 -16.92 -18.55
N GLY A 66 0.24 -15.87 -19.39
CA GLY A 66 1.03 -15.92 -20.61
C GLY A 66 2.52 -16.13 -20.32
N LEU A 67 3.07 -15.36 -19.37
CA LEU A 67 4.46 -15.49 -18.94
C LEU A 67 4.75 -16.85 -18.30
N ARG A 68 3.82 -17.40 -17.53
CA ARG A 68 3.95 -18.70 -16.86
C ARG A 68 4.07 -19.83 -17.86
N ALA A 69 3.25 -19.82 -18.91
CA ALA A 69 3.30 -20.83 -19.96
C ALA A 69 4.66 -20.81 -20.68
N VAL A 70 5.13 -19.62 -21.09
CA VAL A 70 6.43 -19.47 -21.75
C VAL A 70 7.59 -19.86 -20.82
N ARG A 71 7.53 -19.46 -19.55
CA ARG A 71 8.51 -19.85 -18.52
C ARG A 71 8.58 -21.37 -18.35
N ALA A 72 7.46 -22.07 -18.37
CA ALA A 72 7.42 -23.53 -18.28
C ALA A 72 8.07 -24.20 -19.50
N SER A 73 7.79 -23.69 -20.71
CA SER A 73 8.43 -24.16 -21.95
C SER A 73 9.94 -23.94 -21.95
N LEU A 74 10.41 -22.78 -21.49
CA LEU A 74 11.84 -22.50 -21.34
C LEU A 74 12.48 -23.40 -20.29
N ALA A 75 11.84 -23.62 -19.13
CA ALA A 75 12.35 -24.50 -18.10
C ALA A 75 12.49 -25.96 -18.57
N ALA A 76 11.63 -26.43 -19.47
CA ALA A 76 11.76 -27.75 -20.08
C ALA A 76 12.99 -27.88 -21.02
N ALA A 77 13.55 -26.77 -21.49
CA ALA A 77 14.71 -26.70 -22.38
C ALA A 77 15.98 -26.16 -21.68
N GLN A 78 16.06 -26.28 -20.35
CA GLN A 78 17.02 -25.60 -19.49
C GLN A 78 18.50 -25.85 -19.82
N ALA A 79 18.86 -27.01 -20.36
CA ALA A 79 20.26 -27.39 -20.61
C ALA A 79 20.99 -26.44 -21.57
N ASP A 80 20.27 -25.80 -22.49
CA ASP A 80 20.86 -24.99 -23.57
C ASP A 80 20.68 -23.47 -23.38
N LEU A 81 19.91 -23.03 -22.38
CA LEU A 81 19.50 -21.63 -22.22
C LEU A 81 20.65 -20.69 -21.87
N SER A 82 21.59 -21.13 -21.04
CA SER A 82 22.64 -20.24 -20.50
C SER A 82 23.61 -19.72 -21.56
N ALA A 83 23.80 -20.49 -22.64
CA ALA A 83 24.63 -20.13 -23.78
C ALA A 83 23.86 -19.42 -24.90
N PHE A 84 22.52 -19.34 -24.80
CA PHE A 84 21.68 -18.83 -25.87
C PHE A 84 21.65 -17.29 -25.88
N PRO A 85 21.84 -16.64 -27.05
CA PRO A 85 21.76 -15.18 -27.16
C PRO A 85 20.44 -14.63 -26.61
N GLY A 86 20.51 -13.53 -25.83
CA GLY A 86 19.33 -12.86 -25.27
C GLY A 86 18.86 -13.41 -23.91
N PHE A 87 19.27 -14.61 -23.50
CA PHE A 87 18.91 -15.16 -22.19
C PHE A 87 19.46 -14.32 -21.01
N ALA A 88 20.65 -13.74 -21.17
CA ALA A 88 21.20 -12.80 -20.20
C ALA A 88 20.32 -11.56 -19.98
N GLY A 89 19.69 -11.04 -21.05
CA GLY A 89 18.76 -9.91 -20.96
C GLY A 89 17.47 -10.28 -20.21
N VAL A 90 16.95 -11.48 -20.43
CA VAL A 90 15.83 -12.03 -19.66
C VAL A 90 16.17 -12.12 -18.17
N LEU A 91 17.37 -12.61 -17.82
CA LEU A 91 17.81 -12.67 -16.41
C LEU A 91 17.91 -11.29 -15.78
N ALA A 92 18.46 -10.30 -16.50
CA ALA A 92 18.53 -8.92 -16.03
C ALA A 92 17.12 -8.34 -15.77
N LEU A 93 16.17 -8.55 -16.68
CA LEU A 93 14.78 -8.10 -16.50
C LEU A 93 14.11 -8.77 -15.29
N ARG A 94 14.35 -10.07 -15.06
CA ARG A 94 13.84 -10.77 -13.88
C ARG A 94 14.41 -10.21 -12.59
N HIS A 95 15.71 -9.88 -12.58
CA HIS A 95 16.35 -9.24 -11.43
C HIS A 95 15.71 -7.88 -11.14
N THR A 96 15.57 -7.03 -12.16
CA THR A 96 14.91 -5.72 -12.04
C THR A 96 13.47 -5.85 -11.53
N ALA A 97 12.71 -6.82 -12.04
CA ALA A 97 11.35 -7.07 -11.56
C ALA A 97 11.33 -7.46 -10.07
N ALA A 98 12.25 -8.32 -9.63
CA ALA A 98 12.36 -8.72 -8.23
C ALA A 98 12.73 -7.54 -7.31
N GLU A 99 13.70 -6.71 -7.73
CA GLU A 99 14.08 -5.49 -7.01
C GLU A 99 12.92 -4.51 -6.85
N LEU A 100 12.15 -4.29 -7.93
CA LEU A 100 10.97 -3.43 -7.90
C LEU A 100 9.91 -3.95 -6.93
N VAL A 101 9.62 -5.26 -6.95
CA VAL A 101 8.66 -5.89 -6.04
C VAL A 101 9.10 -5.71 -4.59
N THR A 102 10.38 -6.00 -4.27
CA THR A 102 10.91 -5.79 -2.92
C THR A 102 10.76 -4.33 -2.49
N SER A 103 11.13 -3.38 -3.34
CA SER A 103 11.05 -1.95 -3.03
C SER A 103 9.61 -1.45 -2.83
N ILE A 104 8.65 -1.96 -3.60
CA ILE A 104 7.21 -1.69 -3.41
C ILE A 104 6.77 -2.20 -2.03
N LEU A 105 7.08 -3.45 -1.69
CA LEU A 105 6.67 -4.05 -0.42
C LEU A 105 7.28 -3.36 0.79
N ASP A 106 8.53 -2.89 0.69
CA ASP A 106 9.17 -2.11 1.74
C ASP A 106 8.48 -0.74 1.90
N THR A 107 8.17 -0.05 0.80
CA THR A 107 7.43 1.22 0.83
C THR A 107 6.04 1.06 1.45
N ASP A 108 5.36 -0.04 1.14
CA ASP A 108 4.04 -0.36 1.71
C ASP A 108 4.13 -0.62 3.20
N ARG A 109 5.15 -1.37 3.65
CA ARG A 109 5.38 -1.64 5.07
C ARG A 109 5.59 -0.35 5.85
N ASP A 110 6.44 0.54 5.33
CA ASP A 110 6.71 1.84 5.94
C ASP A 110 5.44 2.70 6.01
N SER A 111 4.64 2.70 4.93
CA SER A 111 3.38 3.45 4.87
C SER A 111 2.34 2.92 5.86
N MET A 112 2.20 1.60 5.98
CA MET A 112 1.31 0.98 6.96
C MET A 112 1.73 1.28 8.40
N GLN A 113 3.03 1.26 8.69
CA GLN A 113 3.54 1.62 10.01
C GLN A 113 3.23 3.08 10.34
N ALA A 114 3.46 4.00 9.41
CA ALA A 114 3.15 5.42 9.60
C ALA A 114 1.65 5.67 9.86
N LEU A 115 0.76 4.97 9.16
CA LEU A 115 -0.69 5.03 9.39
C LEU A 115 -1.08 4.50 10.76
N ALA A 116 -0.48 3.38 11.20
CA ALA A 116 -0.73 2.81 12.51
C ALA A 116 -0.31 3.76 13.64
N ASP A 117 0.87 4.38 13.51
CA ASP A 117 1.37 5.36 14.48
C ASP A 117 0.48 6.61 14.53
N ALA A 118 0.03 7.09 13.37
CA ALA A 118 -0.90 8.23 13.28
C ALA A 118 -2.25 7.93 13.95
N GLU A 119 -2.78 6.71 13.79
CA GLU A 119 -4.04 6.30 14.43
C GLU A 119 -3.89 6.18 15.95
N LEU A 120 -2.77 5.65 16.44
CA LEU A 120 -2.47 5.61 17.88
C LEU A 120 -2.40 7.02 18.47
N ALA A 121 -1.69 7.94 17.80
CA ALA A 121 -1.61 9.34 18.22
C ALA A 121 -2.98 10.03 18.23
N ARG A 122 -3.83 9.75 17.21
CA ARG A 122 -5.20 10.27 17.15
C ARG A 122 -6.04 9.80 18.33
N ARG A 123 -5.99 8.51 18.67
CA ARG A 123 -6.73 7.95 19.83
C ARG A 123 -6.28 8.58 21.15
N ALA A 124 -4.97 8.76 21.34
CA ALA A 124 -4.43 9.41 22.52
C ALA A 124 -4.91 10.86 22.65
N ALA A 125 -4.94 11.62 21.54
CA ALA A 125 -5.43 12.99 21.51
C ALA A 125 -6.92 13.07 21.89
N VAL A 126 -7.76 12.19 21.33
CA VAL A 126 -9.20 12.12 21.65
C VAL A 126 -9.42 11.82 23.14
N ALA A 127 -8.74 10.82 23.70
CA ALA A 127 -8.85 10.48 25.11
C ALA A 127 -8.41 11.65 26.02
N SER A 128 -7.38 12.40 25.62
CA SER A 128 -6.95 13.59 26.35
C SER A 128 -8.00 14.71 26.31
N LEU A 129 -8.69 14.89 25.19
CA LEU A 129 -9.78 15.87 25.06
C LEU A 129 -10.96 15.49 25.96
N GLU A 130 -11.39 14.22 25.93
CA GLU A 130 -12.46 13.71 26.80
C GLU A 130 -12.14 13.90 28.29
N CYS A 131 -10.89 13.63 28.70
CA CYS A 131 -10.43 13.87 30.06
C CYS A 131 -10.46 15.36 30.43
N GLY A 132 -10.03 16.23 29.51
CA GLY A 132 -10.09 17.69 29.68
C GLY A 132 -11.52 18.20 29.83
N GLU A 133 -12.45 17.73 29.00
CA GLU A 133 -13.87 18.05 29.09
C GLU A 133 -14.48 17.60 30.42
N ALA A 134 -14.19 16.37 30.86
CA ALA A 134 -14.64 15.85 32.15
C ALA A 134 -14.11 16.70 33.31
N THR A 135 -12.83 17.12 33.23
CA THR A 135 -12.19 17.96 34.24
C THR A 135 -12.82 19.36 34.29
N LEU A 136 -13.05 19.99 33.14
CA LEU A 136 -13.73 21.30 33.07
C LEU A 136 -15.17 21.22 33.58
N ALA A 137 -15.88 20.14 33.28
CA ALA A 137 -17.22 19.90 33.80
C ALA A 137 -17.23 19.76 35.33
N ALA A 138 -16.23 19.08 35.90
CA ALA A 138 -16.05 18.98 37.34
C ALA A 138 -15.80 20.37 37.98
N TYR A 139 -14.91 21.18 37.40
CA TYR A 139 -14.68 22.55 37.86
C TYR A 139 -15.95 23.42 37.79
N ARG A 140 -16.74 23.33 36.71
CA ARG A 140 -18.01 24.07 36.58
C ARG A 140 -19.00 23.72 37.69
N ARG A 141 -19.11 22.44 38.08
CA ARG A 141 -19.98 22.00 39.19
C ARG A 141 -19.56 22.57 40.54
N VAL A 142 -18.26 22.78 40.75
CA VAL A 142 -17.74 23.36 41.99
C VAL A 142 -17.93 24.88 42.03
N LEU A 143 -17.72 25.56 40.90
CA LEU A 143 -17.84 27.02 40.79
C LEU A 143 -19.28 27.52 40.68
N THR A 144 -20.21 26.67 40.23
CA THR A 144 -21.64 26.99 40.13
C THR A 144 -22.38 26.12 41.16
N PRO A 145 -22.49 26.56 42.43
CA PRO A 145 -23.27 25.80 43.39
C PRO A 145 -24.74 25.74 42.89
N PRO A 146 -25.42 24.60 43.05
CA PRO A 146 -26.84 24.54 42.74
C PRO A 146 -27.56 25.61 43.56
N VAL A 147 -28.39 26.42 42.90
CA VAL A 147 -29.31 27.31 43.60
C VAL A 147 -30.24 26.38 44.37
N ALA A 148 -29.95 26.15 45.64
CA ALA A 148 -30.89 25.57 46.56
C ALA A 148 -32.01 26.60 46.72
N SER A 149 -32.98 26.57 45.80
CA SER A 149 -34.23 27.27 45.96
C SER A 149 -34.92 26.66 47.17
N ALA A 150 -34.63 27.27 48.31
CA ALA A 150 -35.39 27.35 49.55
C ALA A 150 -36.68 26.52 49.57
N SER A 151 -36.59 25.30 50.09
CA SER A 151 -37.71 24.71 50.83
C SER A 151 -37.76 25.35 52.22
N LEU A 152 -38.11 26.64 52.30
CA LEU A 152 -38.47 27.24 53.58
C LEU A 152 -39.96 26.99 53.80
N LEU A 153 -40.21 25.97 54.59
CA LEU A 153 -41.36 25.77 55.48
C LEU A 153 -42.46 26.84 55.39
N ASP A 154 -43.58 26.49 54.76
CA ASP A 154 -44.88 27.04 55.15
C ASP A 154 -45.48 26.10 56.20
N GLN A 155 -45.12 26.33 57.46
CA GLN A 155 -45.85 25.82 58.61
C GLN A 155 -46.22 27.00 59.51
N ARG A 156 -47.54 27.26 59.56
CA ARG A 156 -48.33 28.05 60.53
C ARG A 156 -48.75 29.46 60.09
N GLY A 157 -50.07 29.61 59.98
CA GLY A 157 -50.82 30.85 59.86
C GLY A 157 -52.28 30.57 59.57
#